data_AF-A0A4P9ULA4-F1
#
_entry.id   AF-A0A4P9ULA4-F1
#
_cell.length_a   1.000
_cell.length_b   1.000
_cell.length_c   1.000
_cell.angle_alpha   90.00
_cell.angle_beta   90.00
_cell.angle_gamma   90.00
#
_symmetry.space_group_name_H-M   'P 1'
#
loop_
_entity.id
_entity.type
_entity.pdbx_description
1 polymer ?
#
loop_
_entity_poly.entity_id
_entity_poly.type
_entity_poly.pdbx_seq_one_letter_code
_entity_poly.pdbx_strand_id
1 'polypeptide(L)'
;MTEMLIRGGELMVIGMGIVFLFLAMLIFAVNSMSTLIARFIDGPTIIAENTKPAPAPSQGDIDPSLIAAISSAVHQYRNKAPQSTLS
;
A
#
# COMPACT_ATOMS: atom_id res chain seq x y z
N MET A 1 -5.45 -12.99 -52.41
CA MET A 1 -4.47 -13.21 -51.32
C MET A 1 -4.51 -12.11 -50.26
N THR A 2 -4.35 -10.84 -50.63
CA THR A 2 -4.28 -9.71 -49.67
C THR A 2 -5.53 -9.54 -48.80
N GLU A 3 -6.72 -9.87 -49.33
CA GLU A 3 -7.97 -9.74 -48.59
C GLU A 3 -8.02 -10.67 -47.36
N MET A 4 -7.57 -11.93 -47.48
CA MET A 4 -7.50 -12.85 -46.35
C MET A 4 -6.49 -12.41 -45.28
N LEU A 5 -5.35 -11.85 -45.71
CA LEU A 5 -4.35 -11.31 -44.77
C LEU A 5 -4.88 -10.09 -44.00
N ILE A 6 -5.63 -9.20 -44.68
CA ILE A 6 -6.28 -8.06 -44.05
C ILE A 6 -7.34 -8.52 -43.04
N ARG A 7 -8.20 -9.48 -43.42
CA ARG A 7 -9.22 -10.05 -42.53
C ARG A 7 -8.61 -10.74 -41.30
N GLY A 8 -7.52 -11.49 -41.50
CA GLY A 8 -6.78 -12.13 -40.40
C GLY A 8 -6.11 -11.11 -39.48
N GLY A 9 -5.53 -10.05 -40.05
CA GLY A 9 -4.94 -8.94 -39.30
C GLY A 9 -5.97 -8.16 -38.48
N GLU A 10 -7.14 -7.90 -39.05
CA GLU A 10 -8.28 -7.23 -38.38
C GLU A 10 -8.73 -8.05 -37.15
N LEU A 11 -8.82 -9.38 -37.28
CA LEU A 11 -9.13 -10.27 -36.16
C LEU A 11 -8.06 -10.25 -35.05
N MET A 12 -6.78 -10.19 -35.42
CA MET A 12 -5.66 -10.10 -34.47
C MET A 12 -5.71 -8.82 -33.63
N VAL A 13 -5.99 -7.68 -34.29
CA VAL A 13 -6.11 -6.39 -33.60
C VAL A 13 -7.31 -6.39 -32.65
N ILE A 14 -8.45 -6.93 -33.09
CA ILE A 14 -9.64 -7.05 -32.24
C ILE A 14 -9.36 -7.96 -31.03
N GLY A 15 -8.77 -9.13 -31.26
CA GLY A 15 -8.41 -10.07 -30.19
C GLY A 15 -7.46 -9.46 -29.17
N MET A 16 -6.40 -8.80 -29.65
CA MET A 16 -5.43 -8.12 -28.77
C MET A 16 -6.08 -6.96 -28.00
N GLY A 17 -6.98 -6.20 -28.65
CA GLY A 17 -7.72 -5.10 -28.02
C GLY A 17 -8.65 -5.57 -26.90
N ILE A 18 -9.42 -6.63 -27.13
CA ILE A 18 -10.34 -7.19 -26.12
C ILE A 18 -9.57 -7.73 -24.91
N VAL A 19 -8.48 -8.47 -25.16
CA VAL A 19 -7.63 -8.98 -24.07
C VAL A 19 -7.02 -7.83 -23.28
N PHE A 20 -6.50 -6.80 -23.94
CA PHE A 20 -5.96 -5.61 -23.27
C PHE A 20 -7.03 -4.92 -22.41
N LEU A 21 -8.23 -4.73 -22.96
CA LEU A 21 -9.35 -4.10 -22.25
C LEU A 21 -9.78 -4.93 -21.04
N PHE A 22 -9.82 -6.26 -21.17
CA PHE A 22 -10.14 -7.18 -20.08
C PHE A 22 -9.08 -7.15 -18.98
N LEU A 23 -7.79 -7.16 -19.34
CA LEU A 23 -6.69 -7.05 -18.37
C LEU A 23 -6.68 -5.69 -17.67
N ALA A 24 -6.92 -4.59 -18.40
CA ALA A 24 -7.04 -3.26 -17.81
C ALA A 24 -8.20 -3.18 -16.80
N MET A 25 -9.36 -3.75 -17.15
CA MET A 25 -10.52 -3.87 -16.25
C MET A 25 -10.16 -4.67 -14.99
N LEU A 26 -9.46 -5.80 -15.14
CA LEU A 26 -9.00 -6.62 -14.01
C LEU A 26 -8.00 -5.88 -13.12
N ILE A 27 -7.03 -5.18 -13.70
CA ILE A 27 -6.06 -4.37 -12.96
C ILE A 27 -6.79 -3.30 -12.15
N PHE A 28 -7.78 -2.63 -12.75
CA PHE A 28 -8.58 -1.63 -12.05
C PHE A 28 -9.39 -2.24 -10.90
N ALA A 29 -9.98 -3.41 -11.11
CA ALA A 29 -10.72 -4.14 -10.07
C ALA A 29 -9.80 -4.55 -8.90
N VAL A 30 -8.62 -5.10 -9.18
CA VAL A 30 -7.63 -5.49 -8.16
C VAL A 30 -7.09 -4.25 -7.43
N ASN A 31 -6.86 -3.15 -8.13
CA ASN A 31 -6.41 -1.90 -7.52
C ASN A 31 -7.50 -1.26 -6.64
N SER A 32 -8.76 -1.31 -7.10
CA SER A 32 -9.92 -0.90 -6.32
C SER A 32 -10.08 -1.74 -5.06
N MET A 33 -9.91 -3.06 -5.18
CA MET A 33 -9.89 -3.98 -4.05
C MET A 33 -8.76 -3.62 -3.08
N SER A 34 -7.54 -3.36 -3.58
CA SER A 34 -6.40 -2.96 -2.75
C SER A 34 -6.66 -1.66 -1.99
N THR A 35 -7.27 -0.67 -2.65
CA THR A 35 -7.66 0.61 -2.03
C THR A 35 -8.78 0.44 -1.01
N LEU A 36 -9.79 -0.38 -1.31
CA LEU A 36 -10.88 -0.70 -0.38
C LEU A 36 -10.33 -1.43 0.85
N ILE A 37 -9.49 -2.43 0.66
CA ILE A 37 -8.87 -3.18 1.77
C ILE A 37 -8.02 -2.24 2.63
N ALA A 38 -7.15 -1.43 2.02
CA ALA A 38 -6.31 -0.46 2.75
C ALA A 38 -7.11 0.59 3.52
N ARG A 39 -8.35 0.88 3.08
CA ARG A 39 -9.22 1.87 3.72
C ARG A 39 -10.20 1.28 4.74
N PHE A 40 -10.61 0.03 4.56
CA PHE A 40 -11.67 -0.61 5.36
C PHE A 40 -11.17 -1.70 6.33
N ILE A 41 -10.03 -2.35 6.07
CA ILE A 41 -9.54 -3.47 6.89
C ILE A 41 -8.45 -3.03 7.87
N ASP A 42 -7.62 -2.05 7.52
CA ASP A 42 -6.62 -1.51 8.45
C ASP A 42 -6.79 0.00 8.62
N GLY A 43 -6.94 0.43 9.87
CA GLY A 43 -6.57 1.80 10.27
C GLY A 43 -5.15 2.13 9.80
N PRO A 44 -4.82 3.42 9.67
CA PRO A 44 -3.77 3.94 8.81
C PRO A 44 -2.57 2.99 8.73
N THR A 45 -2.55 2.17 7.67
CA THR A 45 -1.35 1.48 7.29
C THR A 45 -0.42 2.59 6.86
N ILE A 46 0.49 2.93 7.77
CA ILE A 46 1.78 3.49 7.40
C ILE A 46 2.30 2.50 6.35
N ILE A 47 1.98 2.75 5.08
CA ILE A 47 2.79 2.24 3.99
C ILE A 47 4.14 2.81 4.37
N ALA A 48 5.01 1.95 4.91
CA ALA A 48 6.38 2.30 5.18
C ALA A 48 6.89 2.82 3.83
N GLU A 49 6.95 4.15 3.74
CA GLU A 49 7.47 4.86 2.60
C GLU A 49 8.82 4.22 2.37
N ASN A 50 8.90 3.49 1.25
CA ASN A 50 10.05 2.77 0.74
C ASN A 50 11.33 3.20 1.48
N THR A 51 11.75 2.41 2.48
CA THR A 51 12.82 2.77 3.42
C THR A 51 13.99 3.34 2.64
N LYS A 52 14.08 4.68 2.59
CA LYS A 52 15.31 5.37 2.24
C LYS A 52 16.33 4.84 3.25
N PRO A 53 17.52 4.37 2.83
CA PRO A 53 18.51 3.85 3.77
C PRO A 53 18.69 4.87 4.89
N ALA A 54 18.29 4.48 6.11
CA ALA A 54 18.47 5.32 7.27
C ALA A 54 19.98 5.62 7.39
N PRO A 55 20.40 6.88 7.55
CA PRO A 55 21.78 7.18 7.88
C PRO A 55 22.15 6.40 9.13
N ALA A 56 23.29 5.70 9.10
CA ALA A 56 23.80 4.97 10.25
C ALA A 56 23.83 5.91 11.47
N PRO A 57 23.32 5.49 12.65
CA PRO A 57 23.27 6.34 13.82
C PRO A 57 24.70 6.76 14.20
N SER A 58 24.95 8.06 14.17
CA SER A 58 26.17 8.63 14.72
C SER A 58 26.06 8.55 16.23
N GLN A 59 26.92 7.73 16.82
CA GLN A 59 26.99 7.47 18.25
C GLN A 59 27.40 8.74 18.99
N GLY A 60 26.44 9.58 19.39
CA GLY A 60 26.75 10.81 20.10
C GLY A 60 25.61 11.81 20.26
N ASP A 61 24.53 11.70 19.47
CA ASP A 61 23.38 12.59 19.61
C ASP A 61 22.11 11.76 19.78
N ILE A 62 21.41 11.99 20.88
CA ILE A 62 20.16 11.26 21.16
C ILE A 62 19.12 11.81 20.18
N ASP A 63 18.75 10.99 19.21
CA ASP A 63 17.86 11.40 18.12
C ASP A 63 16.52 11.91 18.69
N PRO A 64 16.12 13.17 18.40
CA PRO A 64 14.86 13.73 18.89
C PRO A 64 13.64 12.93 18.40
N SER A 65 13.76 12.19 17.29
CA SER A 65 12.73 11.25 16.83
C SER A 65 12.55 10.09 17.80
N LEU A 66 13.64 9.58 18.39
CA LEU A 66 13.60 8.51 19.39
C LEU A 66 12.92 8.98 20.68
N ILE A 67 13.21 10.21 21.12
CA ILE A 67 12.56 10.82 22.29
C ILE A 67 11.04 10.99 22.05
N ALA A 68 10.64 11.45 20.86
CA ALA A 68 9.24 11.60 20.49
C ALA A 68 8.50 10.25 20.45
N ALA A 69 9.13 9.21 19.88
CA ALA A 69 8.59 7.86 19.84
C ALA A 69 8.39 7.29 21.26
N ILE A 70 9.40 7.39 22.13
CA ILE A 70 9.32 6.94 23.53
C ILE A 70 8.23 7.72 24.28
N SER A 71 8.16 9.04 24.11
CA SER A 71 7.14 9.89 24.74
C SER A 71 5.73 9.47 24.33
N SER A 72 5.50 9.19 23.04
CA SER A 72 4.21 8.71 22.53
C SER A 72 3.84 7.35 23.13
N ALA A 73 4.80 6.43 23.28
CA ALA A 73 4.58 5.12 23.87
C ALA A 73 4.24 5.23 25.37
N VAL A 74 4.96 6.07 26.12
CA VAL A 74 4.68 6.31 27.55
C VAL A 74 3.32 6.99 27.74
N HIS A 75 2.98 7.95 26.88
CA HIS A 75 1.68 8.61 26.92
C HIS A 75 0.53 7.63 26.64
N GLN A 76 0.71 6.71 25.69
CA GLN A 76 -0.27 5.64 25.44
C GLN A 76 -0.38 4.68 26.62
N TYR A 77 0.73 4.30 27.26
CA TYR A 77 0.73 3.44 28.45
C TYR A 77 0.00 4.10 29.63
N ARG A 78 0.24 5.39 29.89
CA ARG A 78 -0.46 6.14 30.95
C ARG A 78 -1.96 6.27 30.68
N ASN A 79 -2.36 6.47 29.43
CA ASN A 79 -3.78 6.52 29.06
C ASN A 79 -4.45 5.14 29.03
N LYS A 80 -3.68 4.06 28.85
CA LYS A 80 -4.13 2.65 28.88
C LYS A 80 -3.84 1.95 30.20
N ALA A 81 -3.63 2.67 31.30
CA ALA A 81 -3.67 2.09 32.64
C ALA A 81 -5.10 2.23 33.20
N PRO A 82 -6.05 1.33 32.86
CA PRO A 82 -7.34 1.29 33.52
C PRO A 82 -7.14 0.91 34.98
N GLN A 83 -7.59 1.82 35.85
CA GLN A 83 -7.89 1.57 37.24
C GLN A 83 -9.01 0.51 37.33
N SER A 84 -8.63 -0.76 37.45
CA SER A 84 -9.48 -1.89 37.86
C SER A 84 -8.52 -3.03 38.18
N THR A 85 -8.26 -3.46 39.41
CA THR A 85 -9.21 -3.87 40.44
C THR A 85 -8.51 -3.91 41.80
N LEU A 86 -8.84 -3.00 42.73
CA LEU A 86 -8.58 -3.18 44.16
C LEU A 86 -9.85 -2.74 44.89
N SER A 87 -10.79 -3.67 45.04
CA SER A 87 -11.93 -3.62 45.97
C SER A 87 -12.41 -5.05 46.19
#